data_AF-A0A9P8D6V9-F1
#
_entry.id   AF-A0A9P8D6V9-F1
#
_cell.length_a   1.000
_cell.length_b   1.000
_cell.length_c   1.000
_cell.angle_alpha   90.00
_cell.angle_beta   90.00
_cell.angle_gamma   90.00
#
_symmetry.space_group_name_H-M   'P 1'
#
loop_
_entity.id
_entity.type
_entity.pdbx_description
1 polymer ?
#
loop_
_entity_poly.entity_id
_entity_poly.type
_entity_poly.pdbx_seq_one_letter_code
_entity_poly.pdbx_strand_id
1 'polypeptide(L)'
;MKSGREEKKLIVGVDYGTTHSGVSYVWSTAVGIESVHLIDEWGTSERTVGGAGYYKQVPSRIAYEPELSWGYDIEPGVETYCWTKLLLDRFATHSKYDDSSLKSIHGPGLLLTPPGKSPEEVVTDFLAQLYLHVMSRLKDKLGTVVDLTPIEFWFTLPALWSLRAEDSTKKAAIDAGFESRNGDSIRMVREPEAGAIACLSELIKDGENPLVKA
;
A
#
# COMPACT_ATOMS: atom_id res chain seq x y z
N MET A 1 -23.58 30.97 11.25
CA MET A 1 -23.41 29.60 10.72
C MET A 1 -22.19 29.61 9.81
N LYS A 2 -21.08 29.00 10.23
CA LYS A 2 -19.92 28.85 9.35
C LYS A 2 -20.31 27.84 8.27
N SER A 3 -20.46 28.31 7.03
CA SER A 3 -20.52 27.45 5.85
C SER A 3 -19.29 26.55 5.90
N GLY A 4 -19.46 25.27 6.21
CA GLY A 4 -18.38 24.28 6.31
C GLY A 4 -17.79 24.07 4.93
N ARG A 5 -16.80 24.87 4.57
CA ARG A 5 -15.99 24.62 3.38
C ARG A 5 -15.21 23.34 3.71
N GLU A 6 -15.54 22.23 3.06
CA GLU A 6 -14.73 21.02 3.16
C GLU A 6 -13.28 21.40 2.88
N GLU A 7 -12.42 21.13 3.85
CA GLU A 7 -11.00 21.38 3.73
C GLU A 7 -10.47 20.52 2.57
N LYS A 8 -9.74 21.13 1.64
CA LYS A 8 -9.15 20.41 0.51
C LYS A 8 -8.11 19.44 1.06
N LYS A 9 -8.22 18.17 0.68
CA LYS A 9 -7.28 17.12 1.10
C LYS A 9 -6.72 16.42 -0.11
N LEU A 10 -5.57 15.79 0.07
CA LEU A 10 -5.07 14.79 -0.85
C LEU A 10 -5.53 13.42 -0.34
N ILE A 11 -6.16 12.63 -1.21
CA ILE A 11 -6.53 11.25 -0.90
C ILE A 11 -5.46 10.35 -1.51
N VAL A 12 -4.89 9.44 -0.73
CA VAL A 12 -3.86 8.51 -1.18
C VAL A 12 -4.33 7.08 -0.91
N GLY A 13 -4.53 6.30 -1.97
CA GLY A 13 -4.85 4.88 -1.87
C GLY A 13 -3.57 4.05 -1.75
N VAL A 14 -3.50 3.18 -0.75
CA VAL A 14 -2.35 2.28 -0.51
C VAL A 14 -2.83 0.84 -0.51
N ASP A 15 -2.37 0.07 -1.48
CA ASP A 15 -2.55 -1.38 -1.51
C ASP A 15 -1.25 -2.03 -1.07
N TYR A 16 -1.12 -2.38 0.21
CA TYR A 16 -0.02 -3.21 0.69
C TYR A 16 -0.36 -4.66 0.39
N GLY A 17 -0.02 -5.17 -0.80
CA GLY A 17 -0.33 -6.54 -1.20
C GLY A 17 0.69 -7.57 -0.68
N THR A 18 0.34 -8.86 -0.79
CA THR A 18 1.23 -9.95 -0.36
C THR A 18 2.50 -10.03 -1.22
N THR A 19 2.37 -9.80 -2.53
CA THR A 19 3.47 -9.92 -3.49
C THR A 19 3.94 -8.58 -4.02
N HIS A 20 3.00 -7.68 -4.32
CA HIS A 20 3.25 -6.34 -4.83
C HIS A 20 2.36 -5.34 -4.12
N SER A 21 2.87 -4.13 -3.97
CA SER A 21 2.17 -3.00 -3.37
C SER A 21 1.99 -1.89 -4.38
N GLY A 22 0.84 -1.22 -4.37
CA GLY A 22 0.53 -0.11 -5.26
C GLY A 22 0.10 1.12 -4.49
N VAL A 23 0.37 2.30 -5.05
CA VAL A 23 -0.09 3.57 -4.46
C VAL A 23 -0.70 4.44 -5.55
N SER A 24 -1.82 5.08 -5.22
CA SER A 24 -2.49 6.06 -6.05
C SER A 24 -2.80 7.32 -5.25
N TYR A 25 -3.01 8.44 -5.92
CA TYR A 25 -3.43 9.68 -5.27
C TYR A 25 -4.37 10.50 -6.14
N VAL A 26 -5.22 11.28 -5.49
CA VAL A 26 -6.20 12.18 -6.12
C VAL A 26 -6.55 13.31 -5.16
N TRP A 27 -6.88 14.48 -5.69
CA TRP A 27 -7.40 15.59 -4.87
C TRP A 27 -8.84 15.30 -4.46
N SER A 28 -9.22 15.63 -3.22
CA SER A 28 -10.60 15.43 -2.74
C SER A 28 -11.67 16.20 -3.53
N THR A 29 -11.25 17.22 -4.28
CA THR A 29 -12.13 18.02 -5.16
C THR A 29 -12.18 17.51 -6.60
N ALA A 30 -11.40 16.49 -6.94
CA ALA A 30 -11.41 15.92 -8.29
C ALA A 30 -12.69 15.10 -8.52
N VAL A 31 -13.09 15.01 -9.77
CA VAL A 31 -14.25 14.23 -10.21
C VAL A 31 -13.76 13.24 -11.24
N GLY A 32 -14.28 12.01 -11.18
CA GLY A 32 -13.95 10.95 -12.13
C GLY A 32 -12.66 10.19 -11.81
N ILE A 33 -12.64 8.92 -12.24
CA ILE A 33 -11.55 7.97 -11.99
C ILE A 33 -10.28 8.32 -12.80
N GLU A 34 -10.43 9.04 -13.90
CA GLU A 34 -9.34 9.54 -14.74
C GLU A 34 -8.47 10.59 -14.04
N SER A 35 -8.98 11.20 -12.98
CA SER A 35 -8.22 12.12 -12.13
C SER A 35 -7.32 11.40 -11.12
N VAL A 36 -7.41 10.06 -11.03
CA VAL A 36 -6.57 9.26 -10.14
C VAL A 36 -5.22 9.02 -10.80
N HIS A 37 -4.16 9.40 -10.10
CA HIS A 37 -2.79 9.21 -10.54
C HIS A 37 -2.17 8.03 -9.80
N LEU A 38 -1.45 7.17 -10.52
CA LEU A 38 -0.65 6.11 -9.92
C LEU A 38 0.75 6.63 -9.62
N ILE A 39 1.34 6.15 -8.52
CA ILE A 39 2.78 6.19 -8.35
C ILE A 39 3.34 4.99 -9.11
N ASP A 40 4.00 5.24 -10.23
CA ASP A 40 4.64 4.22 -11.07
C ASP A 40 6.18 4.31 -11.09
N GLU A 41 6.72 5.40 -10.53
CA GLU A 41 8.15 5.63 -10.34
C GLU A 41 8.65 5.04 -9.02
N TRP A 42 9.22 3.82 -9.05
CA TRP A 42 9.64 3.08 -7.84
C TRP A 42 11.15 2.96 -7.64
N GLY A 43 11.98 3.40 -8.59
CA GLY A 43 13.43 3.31 -8.45
C GLY A 43 13.95 4.34 -7.46
N THR A 44 14.61 3.92 -6.38
CA THR A 44 15.22 4.83 -5.39
C THR A 44 16.74 4.91 -5.50
N SER A 45 17.38 3.99 -6.24
CA SER A 45 18.81 4.00 -6.50
C SER A 45 19.11 4.36 -7.96
N GLU A 46 20.29 4.95 -8.23
CA GLU A 46 20.74 5.27 -9.60
C GLU A 46 20.68 4.06 -10.56
N ARG A 47 20.69 2.84 -10.02
CA ARG A 47 20.59 1.58 -10.77
C ARG A 47 19.17 1.23 -11.20
N THR A 48 18.16 1.63 -10.43
CA THR A 48 16.74 1.30 -10.68
C THR A 48 15.98 2.44 -11.35
N VAL A 49 16.52 3.66 -11.33
CA VAL A 49 16.05 4.84 -12.07
C VAL A 49 16.21 4.60 -13.58
N GLY A 50 15.17 4.07 -14.23
CA GLY A 50 15.05 3.96 -15.70
C GLY A 50 14.94 2.54 -16.26
N GLY A 51 15.38 1.50 -15.54
CA GLY A 51 15.29 0.10 -15.98
C GLY A 51 14.13 -0.70 -15.38
N ALA A 52 13.82 -0.43 -14.11
CA ALA A 52 12.73 -1.05 -13.36
C ALA A 52 11.73 -0.02 -12.79
N GLY A 53 11.91 1.26 -13.13
CA GLY A 53 11.27 2.38 -12.45
C GLY A 53 9.94 2.85 -13.04
N TYR A 54 9.23 2.06 -13.85
CA TYR A 54 7.91 2.43 -14.41
C TYR A 54 6.94 1.25 -14.35
N TYR A 55 6.77 0.66 -13.16
CA TYR A 55 5.75 -0.37 -12.92
C TYR A 55 4.62 0.24 -12.12
N LYS A 56 3.39 -0.23 -12.35
CA LYS A 56 2.21 0.23 -11.59
C LYS A 56 2.28 -0.13 -10.09
N GLN A 57 3.24 -0.97 -9.70
CA GLN A 57 3.38 -1.53 -8.35
C GLN A 57 4.86 -1.83 -8.05
N VAL A 58 5.19 -1.98 -6.76
CA VAL A 58 6.51 -2.35 -6.23
C VAL A 58 6.45 -3.71 -5.51
N PRO A 59 7.46 -4.59 -5.64
CA PRO A 59 7.51 -5.84 -4.90
C PRO A 59 7.41 -5.65 -3.38
N SER A 60 6.55 -6.42 -2.72
CA SER A 60 6.32 -6.39 -1.27
C SER A 60 7.35 -7.25 -0.55
N ARG A 61 8.59 -6.77 -0.59
CA ARG A 61 9.76 -7.47 -0.05
C ARG A 61 10.76 -6.49 0.55
N ILE A 62 11.47 -6.94 1.57
CA ILE A 62 12.47 -6.15 2.31
C ILE A 62 13.68 -7.02 2.66
N ALA A 63 14.86 -6.44 2.64
CA ALA A 63 16.11 -7.03 3.10
C ALA A 63 16.75 -6.12 4.15
N TYR A 64 17.53 -6.70 5.06
CA TYR A 64 18.17 -5.97 6.16
C TYR A 64 19.69 -5.96 6.11
N GLU A 65 20.29 -6.89 5.35
CA GLU A 65 21.74 -7.02 5.20
C GLU A 65 22.14 -6.85 3.72
N PRO A 66 23.27 -6.20 3.42
CA PRO A 66 24.16 -5.51 4.37
C PRO A 66 23.57 -4.21 4.94
N GLU A 67 22.58 -3.64 4.26
CA GLU A 67 21.80 -2.48 4.68
C GLU A 67 20.33 -2.70 4.33
N LEU A 68 19.44 -1.92 4.95
CA LEU A 68 18.02 -2.02 4.68
C LEU A 68 17.72 -1.61 3.23
N SER A 69 17.13 -2.52 2.47
CA SER A 69 16.67 -2.30 1.09
C SER A 69 15.30 -2.93 0.88
N TRP A 70 14.52 -2.40 -0.07
CA TRP A 70 13.13 -2.82 -0.25
C TRP A 70 12.76 -2.81 -1.73
N GLY A 71 11.69 -3.52 -2.08
CA GLY A 71 11.12 -3.45 -3.43
C GLY A 71 12.11 -3.81 -4.54
N TYR A 72 12.32 -2.88 -5.47
CA TYR A 72 13.24 -3.06 -6.60
C TYR A 72 14.70 -2.81 -6.24
N ASP A 73 15.01 -2.19 -5.11
CA ASP A 73 16.37 -1.83 -4.73
C ASP A 73 17.15 -2.97 -4.06
N ILE A 74 16.48 -4.08 -3.76
CA ILE A 74 17.14 -5.28 -3.23
C ILE A 74 17.97 -5.96 -4.32
N GLU A 75 19.27 -6.13 -4.04
CA GLU A 75 20.21 -6.77 -4.94
C GLU A 75 19.97 -8.28 -5.12
N PRO A 76 20.27 -8.85 -6.29
CA PRO A 76 20.24 -10.29 -6.49
C PRO A 76 21.16 -11.03 -5.49
N GLY A 77 20.65 -12.10 -4.87
CA GLY A 77 21.40 -12.93 -3.92
C GLY A 77 21.34 -12.47 -2.47
N VAL A 78 20.73 -11.31 -2.18
CA VAL A 78 20.48 -10.85 -0.81
C VAL A 78 19.31 -11.62 -0.18
N GLU A 79 19.46 -12.03 1.08
CA GLU A 79 18.36 -12.64 1.82
C GLU A 79 17.20 -11.65 1.97
N THR A 80 16.02 -12.08 1.53
CA THR A 80 14.87 -11.19 1.34
C THR A 80 13.65 -11.75 2.04
N TYR A 81 12.98 -10.93 2.82
CA TYR A 81 11.75 -11.27 3.53
C TYR A 81 10.54 -10.83 2.71
N CYS A 82 9.63 -11.77 2.42
CA CYS A 82 8.45 -11.52 1.59
C CYS A 82 7.22 -12.30 2.09
N TRP A 83 6.04 -11.90 1.60
CA TRP A 83 4.73 -12.37 2.08
C TRP A 83 4.50 -12.08 3.58
N THR A 84 5.19 -11.07 4.10
CA THR A 84 5.13 -10.65 5.51
C THR A 84 3.73 -10.17 5.91
N LYS A 85 2.93 -9.68 4.96
CA LYS A 85 1.48 -9.42 5.11
C LYS A 85 0.72 -10.60 5.74
N LEU A 86 1.00 -11.83 5.28
CA LEU A 86 0.29 -13.03 5.77
C LEU A 86 0.65 -13.38 7.21
N LEU A 87 1.81 -12.92 7.70
CA LEU A 87 2.26 -13.18 9.06
C LEU A 87 1.46 -12.37 10.11
N LEU A 88 0.78 -11.29 9.71
CA LEU A 88 -0.08 -10.50 10.59
C LEU A 88 -1.35 -11.26 11.02
N ASP A 89 -1.78 -12.26 10.23
CA ASP A 89 -2.95 -13.09 10.54
C ASP A 89 -2.57 -14.57 10.77
N ARG A 90 -1.33 -14.84 11.17
CA ARG A 90 -0.78 -16.20 11.38
C ARG A 90 -1.52 -17.09 12.39
N PHE A 91 -2.41 -16.49 13.18
CA PHE A 91 -3.25 -17.20 14.17
C PHE A 91 -4.71 -17.34 13.73
N ALA A 92 -5.06 -16.91 12.51
CA ALA A 92 -6.38 -17.15 11.96
C ALA A 92 -6.70 -18.65 11.99
N THR A 93 -7.95 -18.97 12.31
CA THR A 93 -8.42 -20.35 12.30
C THR A 93 -8.30 -20.93 10.90
N HIS A 94 -7.54 -22.02 10.80
CA HIS A 94 -7.32 -22.70 9.52
C HIS A 94 -8.64 -23.09 8.87
N SER A 95 -8.84 -22.67 7.62
CA SER A 95 -9.97 -23.08 6.82
C SER A 95 -9.66 -24.38 6.07
N LYS A 96 -10.69 -25.10 5.61
CA LYS A 96 -10.51 -26.27 4.72
C LYS A 96 -9.90 -25.93 3.36
N TYR A 97 -9.79 -24.64 3.04
CA TYR A 97 -9.20 -24.12 1.81
C TYR A 97 -7.75 -23.69 2.00
N ASP A 98 -7.22 -23.75 3.23
CA ASP A 98 -5.83 -23.40 3.50
C ASP A 98 -4.91 -24.42 2.83
N ASP A 99 -3.99 -23.92 2.02
CA ASP A 99 -3.00 -24.77 1.37
C ASP A 99 -1.94 -25.21 2.38
N SER A 100 -2.04 -26.46 2.81
CA SER A 100 -1.07 -27.09 3.72
C SER A 100 0.37 -27.08 3.18
N SER A 101 0.56 -26.95 1.86
CA SER A 101 1.88 -26.86 1.24
C SER A 101 2.61 -25.56 1.58
N LEU A 102 1.91 -24.48 1.97
CA LEU A 102 2.52 -23.22 2.44
C LEU A 102 3.44 -23.45 3.66
N LYS A 103 3.15 -24.46 4.49
CA LYS A 103 4.01 -24.85 5.63
C LYS A 103 5.33 -25.50 5.20
N SER A 104 5.41 -25.90 3.94
CA SER A 104 6.54 -26.60 3.32
C SER A 104 7.17 -25.82 2.17
N ILE A 105 6.78 -24.56 1.94
CA ILE A 105 7.50 -23.72 0.97
C ILE A 105 8.80 -23.25 1.63
N HIS A 106 9.91 -23.66 1.02
CA HIS A 106 11.25 -23.29 1.44
C HIS A 106 11.82 -22.33 0.41
N GLY A 107 11.89 -21.05 0.77
CA GLY A 107 12.62 -20.02 0.07
C GLY A 107 13.24 -19.07 1.10
N PRO A 108 14.44 -18.50 0.87
CA PRO A 108 15.05 -17.57 1.83
C PRO A 108 14.08 -16.44 2.16
N GLY A 109 13.75 -16.27 3.44
CA GLY A 109 12.87 -15.21 3.98
C GLY A 109 11.38 -15.26 3.59
N LEU A 110 10.89 -16.27 2.88
CA LEU A 110 9.47 -16.41 2.55
C LEU A 110 8.65 -16.80 3.79
N LEU A 111 7.62 -16.02 4.14
CA LEU A 111 6.82 -16.26 5.37
C LEU A 111 7.68 -16.36 6.64
N LEU A 112 8.81 -15.65 6.67
CA LEU A 112 9.72 -15.58 7.79
C LEU A 112 10.00 -14.12 8.16
N THR A 113 10.63 -13.95 9.31
CA THR A 113 11.15 -12.67 9.80
C THR A 113 12.63 -12.80 10.08
N PRO A 114 13.42 -11.73 9.99
CA PRO A 114 14.81 -11.77 10.39
C PRO A 114 14.93 -12.06 11.89
N PRO A 115 16.07 -12.60 12.34
CA PRO A 115 16.31 -12.87 13.75
C PRO A 115 16.05 -11.63 14.62
N GLY A 116 15.24 -11.81 15.66
CA GLY A 116 14.94 -10.75 16.63
C GLY A 116 13.88 -9.73 16.21
N LYS A 117 13.26 -9.86 15.02
CA LYS A 117 12.10 -9.04 14.63
C LYS A 117 10.80 -9.84 14.61
N SER A 118 9.73 -9.18 15.03
CA SER A 118 8.35 -9.63 14.86
C SER A 118 7.82 -9.36 13.45
N PRO A 119 6.75 -10.06 13.01
CA PRO A 119 6.06 -9.74 11.77
C PRO A 119 5.61 -8.28 11.67
N GLU A 120 5.06 -7.76 12.76
CA GLU A 120 4.59 -6.39 12.87
C GLU A 120 5.72 -5.39 12.61
N GLU A 121 6.90 -5.60 13.21
CA GLU A 121 8.08 -4.75 12.98
C GLU A 121 8.54 -4.79 11.52
N VAL A 122 8.56 -5.98 10.89
CA VAL A 122 8.97 -6.11 9.48
C VAL A 122 8.00 -5.41 8.54
N VAL A 123 6.69 -5.48 8.83
CA VAL A 123 5.68 -4.76 8.05
C VAL A 123 5.81 -3.25 8.27
N THR A 124 6.00 -2.80 9.51
CA THR A 124 6.26 -1.38 9.82
C THR A 124 7.46 -0.85 9.06
N ASP A 125 8.58 -1.59 9.03
CA ASP A 125 9.79 -1.16 8.33
C ASP A 125 9.57 -1.05 6.82
N PHE A 126 8.88 -2.01 6.21
CA PHE A 126 8.52 -1.94 4.79
C PHE A 126 7.59 -0.75 4.50
N LEU A 127 6.56 -0.57 5.33
CA LEU A 127 5.63 0.55 5.19
C LEU A 127 6.31 1.91 5.43
N ALA A 128 7.33 1.99 6.27
CA ALA A 128 8.10 3.21 6.49
C ALA A 128 8.89 3.58 5.23
N GLN A 129 9.52 2.61 4.57
CA GLN A 129 10.18 2.85 3.27
C GLN A 129 9.17 3.31 2.21
N LEU A 130 8.01 2.64 2.15
CA LEU A 130 6.93 3.01 1.25
C LEU A 130 6.44 4.45 1.52
N TYR A 131 6.21 4.82 2.78
CA TYR A 131 5.79 6.17 3.17
C TYR A 131 6.79 7.23 2.72
N LEU A 132 8.08 7.03 3.01
CA LEU A 132 9.15 7.95 2.62
C LEU A 132 9.18 8.14 1.10
N HIS A 133 9.06 7.05 0.35
CA HIS A 133 9.00 7.07 -1.11
C HIS A 133 7.78 7.82 -1.63
N VAL A 134 6.59 7.50 -1.12
CA VAL A 134 5.33 8.14 -1.48
C VAL A 134 5.40 9.65 -1.25
N MET A 135 5.87 10.07 -0.07
CA MET A 135 6.00 11.50 0.26
C MET A 135 7.01 12.21 -0.65
N SER A 136 8.14 11.56 -0.97
CA SER A 136 9.09 12.09 -1.97
C SER A 136 8.44 12.25 -3.35
N ARG A 137 7.77 11.22 -3.86
CA ARG A 137 7.11 11.27 -5.18
C ARG A 137 6.00 12.33 -5.23
N LEU A 138 5.18 12.43 -4.18
CA LEU A 138 4.15 13.45 -4.08
C LEU A 138 4.76 14.85 -4.12
N LYS A 139 5.86 15.08 -3.40
CA LYS A 139 6.57 16.37 -3.39
C LYS A 139 7.18 16.69 -4.74
N ASP A 140 7.74 15.71 -5.45
CA ASP A 140 8.29 15.89 -6.79
C ASP A 140 7.20 16.25 -7.82
N LYS A 141 6.00 15.64 -7.71
CA LYS A 141 4.90 15.85 -8.67
C LYS A 141 4.05 17.08 -8.36
N LEU A 142 3.80 17.38 -7.09
CA LEU A 142 2.85 18.42 -6.66
C LEU A 142 3.56 19.64 -6.04
N GLY A 143 4.85 19.54 -5.74
CA GLY A 143 5.63 20.60 -5.10
C GLY A 143 5.41 20.69 -3.59
N THR A 144 5.83 21.80 -3.00
CA THR A 144 5.79 22.04 -1.54
C THR A 144 4.38 22.18 -0.97
N VAL A 145 3.34 22.25 -1.82
CA VAL A 145 1.94 22.26 -1.37
C VAL A 145 1.57 21.02 -0.57
N VAL A 146 2.23 19.88 -0.86
CA VAL A 146 2.03 18.61 -0.13
C VAL A 146 2.26 18.80 1.35
N ASP A 147 3.32 19.53 1.73
CA ASP A 147 3.72 19.73 3.12
C ASP A 147 2.63 20.45 3.96
N LEU A 148 1.80 21.27 3.32
CA LEU A 148 0.71 22.06 3.93
C LEU A 148 -0.68 21.43 3.76
N THR A 149 -0.79 20.37 2.96
CA THR A 149 -2.07 19.73 2.63
C THR A 149 -2.26 18.50 3.51
N PRO A 150 -3.39 18.38 4.24
CA PRO A 150 -3.76 17.15 4.93
C PRO A 150 -3.92 15.98 3.94
N ILE A 151 -3.32 14.84 4.27
CA ILE A 151 -3.41 13.61 3.48
C ILE A 151 -4.28 12.59 4.19
N GLU A 152 -5.29 12.07 3.50
CA GLU A 152 -6.08 10.94 3.97
C GLU A 152 -5.64 9.67 3.24
N PHE A 153 -4.94 8.79 3.95
CA PHE A 153 -4.45 7.52 3.44
C PHE A 153 -5.52 6.43 3.58
N TRP A 154 -5.85 5.77 2.48
CA TRP A 154 -6.81 4.67 2.43
C TRP A 154 -6.09 3.36 2.16
N PHE A 155 -5.96 2.52 3.18
CA PHE A 155 -5.34 1.21 3.08
C PHE A 155 -6.36 0.13 2.74
N THR A 156 -6.00 -0.75 1.80
CA THR A 156 -6.78 -1.96 1.51
C THR A 156 -6.43 -3.08 2.50
N LEU A 157 -7.43 -3.88 2.84
CA LEU A 157 -7.30 -5.06 3.70
C LEU A 157 -7.94 -6.29 3.05
N PRO A 158 -7.34 -7.48 3.15
CA PRO A 158 -7.98 -8.72 2.74
C PRO A 158 -9.39 -8.89 3.34
N ALA A 159 -10.27 -9.51 2.56
CA ALA A 159 -11.68 -9.69 2.91
C ALA A 159 -11.87 -10.45 4.23
N LEU A 160 -11.06 -11.48 4.46
CA LEU A 160 -11.21 -12.41 5.58
C LEU A 160 -10.23 -12.16 6.73
N TRP A 161 -9.54 -11.01 6.72
CA TRP A 161 -8.64 -10.69 7.81
C TRP A 161 -9.36 -10.54 9.14
N SER A 162 -8.80 -11.20 10.16
CA SER A 162 -9.27 -11.07 11.54
C SER A 162 -9.17 -9.61 12.02
N LEU A 163 -9.98 -9.26 13.03
CA LEU A 163 -9.90 -7.94 13.67
C LEU A 163 -8.50 -7.63 14.20
N ARG A 164 -7.77 -8.66 14.63
CA ARG A 164 -6.38 -8.53 15.08
C ARG A 164 -5.46 -8.18 13.91
N ALA A 165 -5.59 -8.84 12.76
CA ALA A 165 -4.77 -8.54 11.60
C ALA A 165 -5.05 -7.13 11.03
N GLU A 166 -6.31 -6.69 11.05
CA GLU A 166 -6.70 -5.32 10.73
C GLU A 166 -6.03 -4.31 11.68
N ASP A 167 -6.12 -4.54 12.99
CA ASP A 167 -5.51 -3.65 13.99
C ASP A 167 -3.98 -3.63 13.89
N SER A 168 -3.34 -4.80 13.74
CA SER A 168 -1.89 -4.90 13.51
C SER A 168 -1.45 -4.14 12.25
N THR A 169 -2.23 -4.21 11.17
CA THR A 169 -1.90 -3.50 9.92
C THR A 169 -2.06 -2.00 10.07
N LYS A 170 -3.16 -1.55 10.68
CA LYS A 170 -3.37 -0.13 10.95
C LYS A 170 -2.28 0.42 11.86
N LYS A 171 -1.92 -0.31 12.92
CA LYS A 171 -0.83 0.05 13.83
C LYS A 171 0.50 0.14 13.10
N ALA A 172 0.84 -0.84 12.26
CA ALA A 172 2.07 -0.79 11.47
C ALA A 172 2.12 0.42 10.53
N ALA A 173 0.99 0.80 9.91
CA ALA A 173 0.92 2.01 9.08
C ALA A 173 1.08 3.30 9.90
N ILE A 174 0.48 3.37 11.10
CA ILE A 174 0.68 4.51 12.01
C ILE A 174 2.16 4.62 12.41
N ASP A 175 2.74 3.52 12.88
CA ASP A 175 4.13 3.45 13.35
C ASP A 175 5.13 3.72 12.20
N ALA A 176 4.75 3.42 10.96
CA ALA A 176 5.51 3.74 9.75
C ALA A 176 5.49 5.23 9.34
N GLY A 177 4.61 6.03 9.94
CA GLY A 177 4.57 7.49 9.77
C GLY A 177 3.41 8.02 8.94
N PHE A 178 2.46 7.20 8.50
CA PHE A 178 1.32 7.64 7.68
C PHE A 178 0.34 8.60 8.41
N GLU A 179 0.39 8.69 9.75
CA GLU A 179 -0.31 9.73 10.54
C GLU A 179 0.68 10.64 11.31
N SER A 180 1.93 10.75 10.85
CA SER A 180 2.96 11.53 11.57
C SER A 180 2.77 13.05 11.44
N ARG A 181 2.09 13.52 10.40
CA ARG A 181 1.89 14.95 10.12
C ARG A 181 0.53 15.42 10.63
N ASN A 182 0.46 16.69 11.04
CA ASN A 182 -0.77 17.27 11.55
C ASN A 182 -1.86 17.30 10.47
N GLY A 183 -2.99 16.64 10.74
CA GLY A 183 -4.13 16.56 9.84
C GLY A 183 -4.12 15.34 8.91
N ASP A 184 -3.00 14.62 8.83
CA ASP A 184 -2.97 13.34 8.11
C ASP A 184 -3.78 12.30 8.88
N SER A 185 -4.43 11.38 8.16
CA SER A 185 -5.24 10.32 8.77
C SER A 185 -5.28 9.05 7.93
N ILE A 186 -5.52 7.92 8.59
CA ILE A 186 -5.65 6.61 7.98
C ILE A 186 -7.12 6.15 8.02
N ARG A 187 -7.55 5.59 6.90
CA ARG A 187 -8.79 4.86 6.69
C ARG A 187 -8.45 3.48 6.17
N MET A 188 -9.29 2.51 6.51
CA MET A 188 -9.16 1.14 6.04
C MET A 188 -10.40 0.79 5.21
N VAL A 189 -10.21 0.02 4.14
CA VAL A 189 -11.28 -0.50 3.28
C VAL A 189 -10.95 -1.94 2.91
N ARG A 190 -11.96 -2.80 2.74
CA ARG A 190 -11.70 -4.18 2.29
C ARG A 190 -11.35 -4.18 0.80
N GLU A 191 -10.37 -4.97 0.40
CA GLU A 191 -9.96 -5.19 -1.00
C GLU A 191 -11.15 -5.48 -1.94
N PRO A 192 -12.11 -6.39 -1.62
CA PRO A 192 -13.26 -6.60 -2.50
C PRO A 192 -14.19 -5.38 -2.62
N GLU A 193 -14.31 -4.56 -1.57
CA GLU A 193 -15.12 -3.33 -1.60
C GLU A 193 -14.44 -2.27 -2.46
N ALA A 194 -13.13 -2.06 -2.26
CA ALA A 194 -12.33 -1.16 -3.07
C ALA A 194 -12.37 -1.56 -4.56
N GLY A 195 -12.24 -2.86 -4.85
CA GLY A 195 -12.35 -3.40 -6.20
C GLY A 195 -13.73 -3.18 -6.82
N ALA A 196 -14.81 -3.40 -6.05
CA ALA A 196 -16.17 -3.13 -6.52
C ALA A 196 -16.40 -1.64 -6.82
N ILE A 197 -15.92 -0.74 -5.96
CA ILE A 197 -16.01 0.72 -6.18
C ILE A 197 -15.23 1.12 -7.43
N ALA A 198 -14.02 0.59 -7.63
CA ALA A 198 -13.22 0.88 -8.83
C ALA A 198 -13.93 0.42 -10.11
N CYS A 199 -14.46 -0.81 -10.14
CA CYS A 199 -15.22 -1.32 -11.28
C CYS A 199 -16.48 -0.49 -11.56
N LEU A 200 -17.25 -0.16 -10.52
CA LEU A 200 -18.46 0.65 -10.69
C LEU A 200 -18.14 2.07 -11.19
N SER A 201 -17.04 2.66 -10.72
CA SER A 201 -16.60 3.99 -11.15
C SER A 201 -16.21 4.02 -12.63
N GLU A 202 -15.53 2.98 -13.13
CA GLU A 202 -15.25 2.83 -14.57
C GLU A 202 -16.54 2.59 -15.38
N LEU A 203 -17.48 1.78 -14.88
CA LEU A 203 -18.75 1.53 -15.56
C LEU A 203 -19.65 2.77 -15.65
N ILE A 204 -19.68 3.61 -14.61
CA ILE A 204 -20.44 4.86 -14.62
C ILE A 204 -19.83 5.84 -15.63
N LYS A 205 -18.50 5.86 -15.77
CA LYS A 205 -17.81 6.61 -16.83
C LYS A 205 -18.18 6.10 -18.24
N ASP A 206 -18.30 4.79 -18.42
CA ASP A 206 -18.76 4.18 -19.68
C ASP A 206 -20.29 4.31 -19.90
N GLY A 207 -21.03 4.74 -18.87
CA GLY A 207 -22.49 4.88 -18.83
C GLY A 207 -23.09 6.00 -19.69
N GLU A 208 -22.28 6.74 -20.44
CA GLU A 208 -22.73 7.48 -21.64
C GLU A 208 -22.93 6.55 -22.87
N ASN A 209 -22.92 5.22 -22.68
CA ASN A 209 -23.21 4.21 -23.71
C ASN A 209 -24.50 3.41 -23.36
N PRO A 210 -25.50 3.31 -24.27
CA PRO A 210 -26.90 3.05 -23.92
C PRO A 210 -27.26 1.57 -23.74
N LEU A 211 -26.49 0.81 -22.97
CA LEU A 211 -26.76 -0.63 -22.74
C LEU A 211 -27.50 -0.95 -21.44
N VAL A 212 -27.99 0.06 -20.72
CA VAL A 212 -29.06 -0.12 -19.73
C VAL A 212 -30.37 0.38 -20.34
N LYS A 213 -31.00 -0.46 -21.17
CA LYS A 213 -32.45 -0.47 -21.29
C LYS A 213 -32.95 -1.82 -20.82
N ALA A 214 -33.82 -1.72 -19.81
CA ALA A 214 -34.59 -2.79 -19.19
C ALA A 214 -35.35 -3.64 -20.21
#